data_AF-A0A5S9E5A4-F1
#
_entry.id   AF-A0A5S9E5A4-F1
#
_cell.length_a   1.000
_cell.length_b   1.000
_cell.length_c   1.000
_cell.angle_alpha   90.00
_cell.angle_beta   90.00
_cell.angle_gamma   90.00
#
_symmetry.space_group_name_H-M   'P 1'
#
loop_
_entity.id
_entity.type
_entity.pdbx_description
1 polymer ?
#
loop_
_entity_poly.entity_id
_entity_poly.type
_entity_poly.pdbx_seq_one_letter_code
_entity_poly.pdbx_strand_id
1 'polypeptide(L)'
;VVDSGRTLSPTHPSAPNSGNKILLSPSKLEPIRMMEHYQNGETEEVDEFVSTLRTQLEIFVNRMKSNQSRGRPIANDTSVQTLFMNITAMHAQLLKYIHQQDDKRVNFERLQDKISQVRDARAALEALREEHRDRVRREREEQERIRQIQMMQKLEIMRKKKQEYLEYQRQLALHRMAESEREI
;
A
#
# COMPACT_ATOMS: atom_id res chain seq x y z
N VAL A 1 17.05 -55.17 23.43
CA VAL A 1 16.21 -55.18 22.21
C VAL A 1 14.78 -54.89 22.64
N VAL A 2 14.37 -53.61 22.66
CA VAL A 2 13.03 -53.09 22.33
C VAL A 2 13.22 -51.57 22.14
N ASP A 3 13.13 -51.07 20.91
CA ASP A 3 13.12 -49.64 20.57
C ASP A 3 11.83 -49.39 19.79
N SER A 4 11.01 -48.46 20.26
CA SER A 4 9.68 -48.17 19.72
C SER A 4 9.53 -46.68 19.48
N GLY A 5 9.37 -46.32 18.20
CA GLY A 5 8.52 -45.21 17.78
C GLY A 5 9.19 -43.84 17.63
N ARG A 6 9.94 -43.64 16.55
CA ARG A 6 10.30 -42.31 16.03
C ARG A 6 9.53 -42.05 14.73
N THR A 7 8.45 -41.30 14.79
CA THR A 7 7.76 -40.75 13.61
C THR A 7 8.29 -39.35 13.33
N LEU A 8 8.91 -39.17 12.16
CA LEU A 8 9.38 -37.87 11.65
C LEU A 8 8.21 -37.16 10.96
N SER A 9 7.88 -35.96 11.44
CA SER A 9 6.92 -35.04 10.82
C SER A 9 7.55 -34.28 9.65
N PRO A 10 6.80 -33.99 8.57
CA PRO A 10 7.29 -33.14 7.49
C PRO A 10 7.13 -31.65 7.87
N THR A 11 8.23 -30.93 7.78
CA THR A 11 8.35 -29.48 7.98
C THR A 11 7.52 -28.70 6.95
N HIS A 12 6.53 -27.95 7.42
CA HIS A 12 5.91 -26.84 6.68
C HIS A 12 6.76 -25.57 6.85
N PRO A 13 6.95 -24.75 5.80
CA PRO A 13 7.63 -23.46 5.94
C PRO A 13 6.73 -22.48 6.69
N SER A 14 7.25 -21.93 7.79
CA SER A 14 6.60 -20.87 8.57
C SER A 14 6.48 -19.59 7.75
N ALA A 15 5.25 -19.09 7.58
CA ALA A 15 4.98 -17.76 7.06
C ALA A 15 5.26 -16.70 8.15
N PRO A 16 5.72 -15.49 7.78
CA PRO A 16 6.06 -14.46 8.76
C PRO A 16 4.80 -13.97 9.49
N ASN A 17 4.88 -14.01 10.82
CA ASN A 17 3.88 -13.47 11.73
C ASN A 17 3.92 -11.94 11.65
N SER A 18 3.13 -11.36 10.74
CA SER A 18 2.90 -9.91 10.72
C SER A 18 1.44 -9.66 10.40
N GLY A 19 0.69 -9.35 11.45
CA GLY A 19 -0.74 -9.13 11.33
C GLY A 19 -1.35 -8.71 12.64
N ASN A 20 -1.09 -7.46 13.04
CA ASN A 20 -2.09 -6.69 13.79
C ASN A 20 -3.35 -6.64 12.92
N LYS A 21 -4.22 -7.66 13.05
CA LYS A 21 -5.56 -7.64 12.48
C LYS A 21 -6.38 -6.65 13.28
N ILE A 22 -6.35 -5.38 12.87
CA ILE A 22 -7.47 -4.50 13.17
C ILE A 22 -8.62 -5.03 12.32
N LEU A 23 -9.45 -5.85 12.96
CA LEU A 23 -10.74 -6.29 12.46
C LEU A 23 -11.61 -5.02 12.36
N LEU A 24 -11.59 -4.36 11.20
CA LEU A 24 -12.45 -3.21 10.93
C LEU A 24 -13.87 -3.75 10.69
N SER A 25 -14.67 -3.74 11.76
CA SER A 25 -16.13 -3.84 11.68
C SER A 25 -16.68 -2.70 10.80
N PRO A 26 -17.70 -2.95 9.95
CA PRO A 26 -18.30 -1.93 9.11
C PRO A 26 -19.32 -1.11 9.93
N SER A 27 -18.84 -0.41 10.96
CA SER A 27 -19.69 0.38 11.84
C SER A 27 -18.95 1.67 12.19
N LYS A 28 -19.51 2.78 11.69
CA LYS A 28 -19.05 4.18 11.83
C LYS A 28 -17.80 4.56 11.04
N LEU A 29 -18.02 4.77 9.74
CA LEU A 29 -17.35 5.87 9.04
C LEU A 29 -17.97 7.17 9.59
N GLU A 30 -17.49 7.63 10.75
CA GLU A 30 -17.73 9.02 11.14
C GLU A 30 -17.10 9.91 10.06
N PRO A 31 -17.85 10.85 9.47
CA PRO A 31 -17.28 11.77 8.51
C PRO A 31 -16.17 12.53 9.24
N ILE A 32 -14.94 12.40 8.75
CA ILE A 32 -13.83 13.26 9.14
C ILE A 32 -14.32 14.67 8.81
N ARG A 33 -14.69 15.44 9.83
CA ARG A 33 -14.94 16.87 9.70
C ARG A 33 -13.60 17.47 9.30
N MET A 34 -13.40 17.64 8.00
CA MET A 34 -12.32 18.47 7.49
C MET A 34 -12.70 19.90 7.89
N MET A 35 -12.17 20.34 9.03
CA MET A 35 -12.14 21.75 9.40
C MET A 35 -11.19 22.42 8.40
N GLU A 36 -11.71 22.78 7.23
CA GLU A 36 -11.07 23.74 6.35
C GLU A 36 -11.21 25.13 6.96
N HIS A 37 -10.32 25.44 7.90
CA HIS A 37 -9.93 26.83 8.14
C HIS A 37 -8.68 27.10 7.32
N TYR A 38 -8.82 27.14 5.99
CA TYR A 38 -7.86 27.86 5.15
C TYR A 38 -8.20 29.34 5.28
N GLN A 39 -7.83 29.93 6.41
CA GLN A 39 -7.91 31.36 6.61
C GLN A 39 -6.76 31.97 5.80
N ASN A 40 -6.99 32.27 4.51
CA ASN A 40 -5.99 32.93 3.64
C ASN A 40 -5.42 34.22 4.27
N GLY A 41 -6.14 34.85 5.19
CA GLY A 41 -5.69 36.04 5.93
C GLY A 41 -4.70 35.80 7.07
N GLU A 42 -4.59 34.57 7.61
CA GLU A 42 -3.63 34.29 8.70
C GLU A 42 -2.18 34.38 8.22
N THR A 43 -1.91 34.00 6.97
CA THR A 43 -0.55 34.07 6.41
C THR A 43 -0.13 35.53 6.16
N GLU A 44 -1.04 36.35 5.67
CA GLU A 44 -0.79 37.77 5.39
C GLU A 44 -0.51 38.57 6.69
N GLU A 45 -1.24 38.27 7.77
CA GLU A 45 -1.00 38.85 9.11
C GLU A 45 0.39 38.46 9.66
N VAL A 46 0.78 37.19 9.50
CA VAL A 46 2.10 36.70 9.94
C VAL A 46 3.21 37.37 9.13
N ASP A 47 3.04 37.52 7.81
CA ASP A 47 4.03 38.16 6.95
C ASP A 47 4.22 39.65 7.29
N GLU A 48 3.13 40.38 7.53
CA GLU A 48 3.18 41.78 7.99
C GLU A 48 3.88 41.90 9.35
N PHE A 49 3.54 41.00 10.28
CA PHE A 49 4.19 40.93 11.59
C PHE A 49 5.70 40.68 11.48
N VAL A 50 6.13 39.71 10.68
CA VAL A 50 7.55 39.38 10.47
C VAL A 50 8.29 40.55 9.81
N SER A 51 7.67 41.21 8.83
CA SER A 51 8.20 42.42 8.19
C SER A 51 8.43 43.55 9.19
N THR A 52 7.44 43.78 10.07
CA THR A 52 7.52 44.78 11.14
C THR A 52 8.65 44.45 12.13
N LEU A 53 8.71 43.19 12.60
CA LEU A 53 9.76 42.74 13.53
C LEU A 53 11.15 42.91 12.92
N ARG A 54 11.32 42.55 11.64
CA ARG A 54 12.59 42.72 10.92
C ARG A 54 13.01 44.19 10.87
N THR A 55 12.08 45.09 10.57
CA THR A 55 12.34 46.54 10.51
C THR A 55 12.77 47.06 11.88
N GLN A 56 12.07 46.67 12.96
CA GLN A 56 12.42 47.07 14.34
C GLN A 56 13.79 46.55 14.76
N LEU A 57 14.13 45.30 14.42
CA LEU A 57 15.45 44.72 14.66
C LEU A 57 16.56 45.47 13.93
N GLU A 58 16.33 45.86 12.67
CA GLU A 58 17.29 46.62 11.88
C GLU A 58 17.55 48.00 12.50
N ILE A 59 16.49 48.72 12.89
CA ILE A 59 16.59 50.01 13.58
C ILE A 59 17.36 49.85 14.91
N PHE A 60 17.03 48.83 15.69
CA PHE A 60 17.69 48.52 16.96
C PHE A 60 19.19 48.28 16.79
N VAL A 61 19.57 47.40 15.86
CA VAL A 61 20.98 47.07 15.59
C VAL A 61 21.75 48.29 15.09
N ASN A 62 21.16 49.08 14.18
CA ASN A 62 21.80 50.29 13.67
C ASN A 62 22.04 51.32 14.77
N ARG A 63 21.10 51.46 15.71
CA ARG A 63 21.23 52.39 16.84
C ARG A 63 22.25 51.91 17.87
N MET A 64 22.27 50.61 18.17
CA MET A 64 23.30 49.98 19.00
C MET A 64 24.70 50.23 18.44
N LYS A 65 24.90 49.98 17.14
CA LYS A 65 26.17 50.22 16.43
C LYS A 65 26.57 51.69 16.46
N SER A 66 25.61 52.61 16.29
CA SER A 66 25.86 54.06 16.35
C SER A 66 26.29 54.53 17.75
N ASN A 67 25.67 54.02 18.81
CA ASN A 67 26.11 54.32 20.18
C ASN A 67 27.51 53.76 20.44
N GLN A 68 27.77 52.52 20.02
CA GLN A 68 29.07 51.88 20.16
C GLN A 68 30.18 52.66 19.43
N SER A 69 29.95 53.05 18.17
CA SER A 69 30.96 53.77 17.37
C SER A 69 31.25 55.18 17.91
N ARG A 70 30.28 55.80 18.58
CA ARG A 70 30.42 57.12 19.21
C ARG A 70 30.85 57.07 20.68
N GLY A 71 31.14 55.87 21.22
CA GLY A 71 31.53 55.67 22.61
C GLY A 71 30.46 56.03 23.63
N ARG A 72 29.18 56.06 23.22
CA ARG A 72 28.06 56.42 24.09
C ARG A 72 27.55 55.18 24.83
N PRO A 73 27.33 55.26 26.15
CA PRO A 73 26.72 54.16 26.89
C PRO A 73 25.30 53.88 26.36
N ILE A 74 25.07 52.65 25.91
CA ILE A 74 23.80 52.19 25.36
C ILE A 74 22.67 52.28 26.39
N ALA A 75 23.01 52.09 27.67
CA ALA A 75 22.07 52.21 28.79
C ALA A 75 21.39 53.59 28.88
N ASN A 76 22.01 54.64 28.33
CA ASN A 76 21.46 55.99 28.37
C ASN A 76 20.55 56.31 27.17
N ASP A 77 20.49 55.43 26.17
CA ASP A 77 19.65 55.62 24.99
C ASP A 77 18.25 55.04 25.22
N THR A 78 17.32 55.90 25.63
CA THR A 78 15.93 55.51 25.90
C THR A 78 15.25 54.87 24.69
N SER A 79 15.60 55.24 23.46
CA SER A 79 15.03 54.59 22.26
C SER A 79 15.52 53.16 22.11
N VAL A 80 16.77 52.85 22.48
CA VAL A 80 17.28 51.47 22.48
C VAL A 80 16.55 50.62 23.51
N GLN A 81 16.28 51.18 24.70
CA GLN A 81 15.49 50.50 25.72
C GLN A 81 14.06 50.19 25.24
N THR A 82 13.38 51.17 24.62
CA THR A 82 12.03 50.97 24.06
C THR A 82 12.02 49.92 22.95
N LEU A 83 12.98 49.98 22.02
CA LEU A 83 13.13 48.99 20.96
C LEU A 83 13.36 47.59 21.53
N PHE A 84 14.21 47.46 22.55
CA PHE A 84 14.46 46.19 23.22
C PHE A 84 13.20 45.60 23.85
N MET A 85 12.42 46.40 24.58
CA MET A 85 11.14 45.96 25.15
C MET A 85 10.14 45.52 24.07
N ASN A 86 10.00 46.30 23.00
CA ASN A 86 9.09 45.97 21.89
C ASN A 86 9.53 44.69 21.15
N ILE A 87 10.82 44.55 20.84
CA ILE A 87 11.37 43.34 20.21
C ILE A 87 11.19 42.12 21.11
N THR A 88 11.37 42.26 22.41
CA THR A 88 11.17 41.16 23.36
C THR A 88 9.71 40.69 23.38
N ALA A 89 8.76 41.62 23.34
CA ALA A 89 7.33 41.29 23.24
C ALA A 89 6.99 40.60 21.91
N MET A 90 7.48 41.13 20.78
CA MET A 90 7.30 40.52 19.47
C MET A 90 7.97 39.14 19.39
N HIS A 91 9.12 38.92 20.03
CA HIS A 91 9.76 37.60 20.06
C HIS A 91 8.86 36.53 20.70
N ALA A 92 8.16 36.85 21.78
CA ALA A 92 7.19 35.93 22.38
C ALA A 92 6.04 35.59 21.41
N GLN A 93 5.57 36.56 20.61
CA GLN A 93 4.56 36.33 19.59
C GLN A 93 5.09 35.52 18.40
N LEU A 94 6.33 35.77 17.97
CA LEU A 94 6.99 35.00 16.91
C LEU A 94 7.07 33.51 17.27
N LEU A 95 7.45 33.19 18.51
CA LEU A 95 7.48 31.79 18.97
C LEU A 95 6.12 31.11 18.90
N LYS A 96 5.02 31.84 19.17
CA LYS A 96 3.66 31.31 19.00
C LYS A 96 3.34 31.00 17.54
N TYR A 97 3.68 31.92 16.61
CA TYR A 97 3.46 31.67 15.19
C TYR A 97 4.30 30.50 14.66
N ILE A 98 5.55 30.36 15.10
CA ILE A 98 6.40 29.21 14.75
C ILE A 98 5.72 27.92 15.21
N HIS A 99 5.27 27.85 16.46
CA HIS A 99 4.60 26.65 16.98
C HIS A 99 3.31 26.32 16.21
N GLN A 100 2.47 27.32 15.92
CA GLN A 100 1.25 27.13 15.13
C GLN A 100 1.55 26.61 13.71
N GLN A 101 2.60 27.12 13.07
CA GLN A 101 3.03 26.65 11.75
C GLN A 101 3.57 25.21 11.81
N ASP A 102 4.33 24.87 12.85
CA ASP A 102 4.79 23.50 13.06
C ASP A 102 3.61 22.53 13.27
N ASP A 103 2.60 22.90 14.05
CA ASP A 103 1.40 22.08 14.26
C ASP A 103 0.61 21.88 12.95
N LYS A 104 0.48 22.94 12.14
CA LYS A 104 -0.13 22.85 10.80
C LYS A 104 0.69 21.92 9.90
N ARG A 105 2.01 22.04 9.89
CA ARG A 105 2.91 21.15 9.12
C ARG A 105 2.69 19.69 9.52
N VAL A 106 2.72 19.38 10.81
CA VAL A 106 2.51 18.02 11.33
C VAL A 106 1.12 17.48 10.96
N ASN A 107 0.08 18.31 10.95
CA ASN A 107 -1.25 17.90 10.50
C ASN A 107 -1.24 17.50 9.02
N PHE A 108 -0.66 18.35 8.16
CA PHE A 108 -0.57 18.05 6.73
C PHE A 108 0.29 16.81 6.44
N GLU A 109 1.39 16.60 7.16
CA GLU A 109 2.21 15.39 7.07
C GLU A 109 1.38 14.14 7.39
N ARG A 110 0.59 14.16 8.47
CA ARG A 110 -0.32 13.04 8.82
C ARG A 110 -1.38 12.77 7.74
N LEU A 111 -1.92 13.83 7.14
CA LEU A 111 -2.88 13.68 6.04
C LEU A 111 -2.21 13.10 4.79
N GLN A 112 -1.00 13.55 4.47
CA GLN A 112 -0.20 13.03 3.36
C GLN A 112 0.14 11.54 3.55
N ASP A 113 0.50 11.12 4.77
CA ASP A 113 0.71 9.71 5.11
C ASP A 113 -0.56 8.89 4.88
N LYS A 114 -1.72 9.44 5.25
CA LYS A 114 -3.01 8.77 5.02
C LYS A 114 -3.33 8.61 3.54
N ILE A 115 -3.06 9.62 2.73
CA ILE A 115 -3.21 9.55 1.27
C ILE A 115 -2.28 8.48 0.69
N SER A 116 -1.04 8.42 1.17
CA SER A 116 -0.05 7.42 0.75
C SER A 116 -0.55 6.00 1.08
N GLN A 117 -1.05 5.78 2.30
CA GLN A 117 -1.65 4.50 2.71
C GLN A 117 -2.82 4.08 1.81
N VAL A 118 -3.68 5.02 1.40
CA VAL A 118 -4.81 4.73 0.49
C VAL A 118 -4.32 4.36 -0.91
N ARG A 119 -3.27 5.01 -1.40
CA ARG A 119 -2.65 4.69 -2.69
C ARG A 119 -2.06 3.27 -2.68
N ASP A 120 -1.34 2.92 -1.62
CA ASP A 120 -0.74 1.59 -1.46
C ASP A 120 -1.82 0.50 -1.36
N ALA A 121 -2.87 0.74 -0.57
CA ALA A 121 -4.00 -0.18 -0.46
C ALA A 121 -4.70 -0.39 -1.81
N ARG A 122 -4.84 0.67 -2.62
CA ARG A 122 -5.40 0.57 -3.97
C ARG A 122 -4.51 -0.25 -4.90
N ALA A 123 -3.20 -0.03 -4.87
CA ALA A 123 -2.25 -0.80 -5.67
C ALA A 123 -2.26 -2.29 -5.29
N ALA A 124 -2.28 -2.60 -4.00
CA ALA A 124 -2.39 -3.98 -3.51
C ALA A 124 -3.70 -4.64 -3.96
N LEU A 125 -4.82 -3.93 -3.91
CA LEU A 125 -6.11 -4.44 -4.39
C LEU A 125 -6.09 -4.74 -5.89
N GLU A 126 -5.46 -3.90 -6.70
CA GLU A 126 -5.36 -4.14 -8.14
C GLU A 126 -4.48 -5.35 -8.45
N ALA A 127 -3.37 -5.53 -7.73
CA ALA A 127 -2.53 -6.72 -7.85
C ALA A 127 -3.30 -8.01 -7.53
N LEU A 128 -4.11 -8.01 -6.46
CA LEU A 128 -4.95 -9.16 -6.10
C LEU A 128 -6.03 -9.45 -7.15
N ARG A 129 -6.60 -8.40 -7.77
CA ARG A 129 -7.57 -8.57 -8.87
C ARG A 129 -6.91 -9.17 -10.10
N GLU A 130 -5.71 -8.72 -10.44
CA GLU A 130 -4.93 -9.26 -11.55
C GLU A 130 -4.58 -10.73 -11.32
N GLU A 131 -4.04 -11.07 -10.15
CA GLU A 131 -3.76 -12.45 -9.76
C GLU A 131 -5.01 -13.34 -9.87
N HIS A 132 -6.16 -12.83 -9.43
CA HIS A 132 -7.42 -13.56 -9.54
C HIS A 132 -7.83 -13.80 -11.01
N ARG A 133 -7.74 -12.78 -11.87
CA ARG A 133 -8.03 -12.92 -13.31
C ARG A 133 -7.12 -13.95 -13.97
N ASP A 134 -5.84 -13.94 -13.63
CA ASP A 134 -4.86 -14.88 -14.18
C ASP A 134 -5.05 -16.29 -13.66
N ARG A 135 -5.42 -16.46 -12.39
CA ARG A 135 -5.77 -17.76 -11.83
C ARG A 135 -6.97 -18.36 -12.56
N VAL A 136 -8.03 -17.59 -12.75
CA VAL A 136 -9.22 -18.06 -13.50
C VAL A 136 -8.87 -18.43 -14.94
N ARG A 137 -7.98 -17.68 -15.59
CA ARG A 137 -7.51 -18.01 -16.95
C ARG A 137 -6.76 -19.34 -16.97
N ARG A 138 -5.82 -19.54 -16.06
CA ARG A 138 -5.05 -20.80 -15.94
C ARG A 138 -5.96 -21.99 -15.65
N GLU A 139 -6.92 -21.85 -14.74
CA GLU A 139 -7.89 -22.90 -14.44
C GLU A 139 -8.73 -23.29 -15.66
N ARG A 140 -9.14 -22.33 -16.50
CA ARG A 140 -9.86 -22.61 -17.75
C ARG A 140 -8.98 -23.35 -18.75
N GLU A 141 -7.74 -22.89 -18.95
CA GLU A 141 -6.78 -23.55 -19.86
C GLU A 141 -6.48 -24.99 -19.42
N GLU A 142 -6.32 -25.22 -18.11
CA GLU A 142 -6.11 -26.56 -17.55
C GLU A 142 -7.35 -27.46 -17.74
N GLN A 143 -8.56 -26.92 -17.51
CA GLN A 143 -9.80 -27.66 -17.74
C GLN A 143 -9.96 -28.04 -19.22
N GLU A 144 -9.63 -27.15 -20.15
CA GLU A 144 -9.66 -27.44 -21.58
C GLU A 144 -8.65 -28.53 -21.96
N ARG A 145 -7.42 -28.46 -21.41
CA ARG A 145 -6.42 -29.52 -21.60
C ARG A 145 -6.92 -30.87 -21.08
N ILE A 146 -7.51 -30.90 -19.88
CA ILE A 146 -8.07 -32.13 -19.31
C ILE A 146 -9.18 -32.69 -20.20
N ARG A 147 -10.10 -31.84 -20.69
CA ARG A 147 -11.17 -32.27 -21.61
C ARG A 147 -10.62 -32.85 -22.91
N GLN A 148 -9.58 -32.24 -23.49
CA GLN A 148 -8.92 -32.74 -24.70
C GLN A 148 -8.27 -34.10 -24.46
N ILE A 149 -7.55 -34.27 -23.34
CA ILE A 149 -6.93 -35.55 -22.97
C ILE A 149 -7.98 -36.64 -22.78
N GLN A 150 -9.07 -36.35 -22.06
CA GLN A 150 -10.17 -37.29 -21.87
C GLN A 150 -10.81 -37.71 -23.20
N MET A 151 -11.01 -36.75 -24.11
CA MET A 151 -11.54 -37.03 -25.45
C MET A 151 -10.59 -37.94 -26.25
N MET A 152 -9.29 -37.65 -26.23
CA MET A 152 -8.28 -38.48 -26.91
C MET A 152 -8.23 -39.91 -26.35
N GLN A 153 -8.19 -40.06 -25.02
CA GLN A 153 -8.22 -41.37 -24.37
C GLN A 153 -9.49 -42.16 -24.74
N LYS A 154 -10.65 -41.49 -24.73
CA LYS A 154 -11.92 -42.12 -25.14
C LYS A 154 -11.87 -42.58 -26.60
N LEU A 155 -11.32 -41.76 -27.51
CA LEU A 155 -11.15 -42.13 -28.91
C LEU A 155 -10.20 -43.33 -29.09
N GLU A 156 -9.12 -43.39 -28.32
CA GLU A 156 -8.17 -44.51 -28.35
C GLU A 156 -8.85 -45.82 -27.92
N ILE A 157 -9.63 -45.80 -26.84
CA ILE A 157 -10.41 -46.97 -26.38
C ILE A 157 -11.40 -47.41 -27.45
N MET A 158 -12.11 -46.48 -28.09
CA MET A 158 -13.06 -46.80 -29.17
C MET A 158 -12.36 -47.43 -30.39
N ARG A 159 -11.15 -46.98 -30.72
CA ARG A 159 -10.34 -47.58 -31.81
C ARG A 159 -9.93 -49.01 -31.48
N LYS A 160 -9.45 -49.27 -30.26
CA LYS A 160 -9.08 -50.63 -29.80
C LYS A 160 -10.29 -51.57 -29.83
N LYS A 161 -11.43 -51.16 -29.25
CA LYS A 161 -12.66 -51.95 -29.28
C LYS A 161 -13.16 -52.23 -30.70
N LYS A 162 -13.03 -51.26 -31.60
CA LYS A 162 -13.40 -51.45 -33.02
C LYS A 162 -12.50 -52.49 -33.68
N GLN A 163 -11.20 -52.48 -33.42
CA GLN A 163 -10.25 -53.46 -33.94
C GLN A 163 -10.59 -54.87 -33.43
N GLU A 164 -10.75 -55.02 -32.11
CA GLU A 164 -11.13 -56.29 -31.47
C GLU A 164 -12.44 -56.86 -32.04
N TYR A 165 -13.46 -56.01 -32.23
CA TYR A 165 -14.74 -56.43 -32.80
C TYR A 165 -14.60 -56.94 -34.25
N LEU A 166 -13.80 -56.25 -35.07
CA LEU A 166 -13.55 -56.66 -36.46
C LEU A 166 -12.75 -57.98 -36.52
N GLU A 167 -11.78 -58.16 -35.63
CA GLU A 167 -11.03 -59.42 -35.51
C GLU A 167 -11.94 -60.57 -35.09
N TYR A 168 -12.81 -60.36 -34.10
CA TYR A 168 -13.81 -61.33 -33.69
C TYR A 168 -14.77 -61.69 -34.83
N GLN A 169 -15.27 -60.70 -35.58
CA GLN A 169 -16.12 -60.93 -36.75
C GLN A 169 -15.40 -61.75 -37.82
N ARG A 170 -14.11 -61.50 -38.06
CA ARG A 170 -13.28 -62.27 -38.99
C ARG A 170 -13.12 -63.73 -38.54
N GLN A 171 -12.86 -63.97 -37.25
CA GLN A 171 -12.74 -65.32 -36.70
C GLN A 171 -14.06 -66.10 -36.82
N LEU A 172 -15.19 -65.45 -36.53
CA LEU A 172 -16.51 -66.08 -36.66
C LEU A 172 -16.84 -66.44 -38.12
N ALA A 173 -16.49 -65.58 -39.07
CA ALA A 173 -16.66 -65.87 -40.49
C ALA A 173 -15.80 -67.07 -40.94
N LEU A 174 -14.55 -67.16 -40.50
CA LEU A 174 -13.67 -68.30 -40.78
C LEU A 174 -14.23 -69.59 -40.16
N HIS A 175 -14.75 -69.55 -38.93
CA HIS A 175 -15.37 -70.71 -38.29
C HIS A 175 -16.58 -71.23 -39.08
N ARG A 176 -17.47 -70.33 -39.51
CA ARG A 176 -18.64 -70.70 -40.33
C ARG A 176 -18.25 -71.31 -41.68
N MET A 177 -17.20 -70.81 -42.32
CA MET A 177 -16.67 -71.39 -43.56
C MET A 177 -16.13 -72.80 -43.32
N ALA A 178 -15.35 -73.00 -42.25
CA ALA A 178 -14.80 -74.30 -41.89
C ALA A 178 -15.87 -75.33 -41.50
N GLU A 179 -16.97 -74.90 -40.87
CA GLU A 179 -18.13 -75.75 -40.59
C GLU A 179 -18.87 -76.15 -41.88
N SER A 180 -19.07 -75.19 -42.80
CA SER A 180 -19.67 -75.48 -44.11
C SER A 180 -18.82 -76.43 -44.96
N GLU A 181 -17.50 -76.48 -44.77
CA GLU A 181 -16.60 -77.42 -45.44
C GLU A 181 -16.60 -78.83 -44.80
N ARG A 182 -17.10 -78.97 -43.55
CA ARG A 182 -17.21 -80.26 -42.86
C ARG A 182 -18.56 -80.96 -43.07
N GLU A 183 -19.57 -80.23 -43.50
CA GLU A 183 -20.92 -80.76 -43.78
C GLU A 183 -21.11 -81.22 -45.25
N ILE A 184 -20.05 -81.20 -46.06
CA ILE A 184 -19.95 -81.74 -47.44
C ILE A 184 -19.09 -83.00 -47.45
#